data_AF-A0A1C5CJL3-F1
#
_entry.id   AF-A0A1C5CJL3-F1
#
_cell.length_a   1.000
_cell.length_b   1.000
_cell.length_c   1.000
_cell.angle_alpha   90.00
_cell.angle_beta   90.00
_cell.angle_gamma   90.00
#
_symmetry.space_group_name_H-M   'P 1'
#
loop_
_entity.id
_entity.type
_entity.pdbx_description
1 polymer ?
#
loop_
_entity_poly.entity_id
_entity_poly.type
_entity_poly.pdbx_seq_one_letter_code
_entity_poly.pdbx_strand_id
1 'polypeptide(L)'
;MFRPTPGHPLSGIAELDAVDRAGTVIVPNRPDPETEPDSAVLDAIGRADARGARLVSFCTGTFTAAAAGVLDGRRVTTHWRWADAFTARHPQVHLDPMCCSSTTPG
;
A
#
# COMPACT_ATOMS: atom_id res chain seq x y z
N MET A 1 -0.40 11.68 26.78
CA MET A 1 0.82 11.23 26.05
C MET A 1 0.60 9.79 25.61
N PHE A 2 0.21 9.56 24.35
CA PHE A 2 -0.03 8.22 23.81
C PHE A 2 1.33 7.60 23.46
N ARG A 3 1.76 6.58 24.20
CA ARG A 3 2.91 5.76 23.82
C ARG A 3 2.37 4.64 22.93
N PRO A 4 2.66 4.62 21.62
CA PRO A 4 2.33 3.45 20.81
C PRO A 4 3.03 2.24 21.41
N THR A 5 2.27 1.17 21.68
CA THR A 5 2.84 -0.11 22.07
C THR A 5 3.83 -0.54 20.99
N PRO A 6 5.06 -0.96 21.33
CA PRO A 6 5.96 -1.59 20.36
C PRO A 6 5.20 -2.68 19.62
N GLY A 7 5.25 -2.67 18.29
CA GLY A 7 4.69 -3.75 17.49
C GLY A 7 5.30 -5.08 17.92
N HIS A 8 4.49 -6.14 17.96
CA HIS A 8 5.00 -7.47 18.25
C HIS A 8 5.70 -7.97 16.99
N PRO A 9 7.01 -8.28 17.03
CA PRO A 9 7.70 -8.81 15.86
C PRO A 9 7.07 -10.14 15.47
N LEU A 10 6.68 -10.26 14.20
CA LEU A 10 6.30 -11.55 13.64
C LEU A 10 7.56 -12.41 13.52
N SER A 11 7.42 -13.70 13.76
CA SER A 11 8.51 -14.69 13.65
C SER A 11 8.15 -15.74 12.62
N GLY A 12 9.16 -16.45 12.10
CA GLY A 12 8.95 -17.45 11.04
C GLY A 12 8.50 -16.85 9.71
N ILE A 13 8.84 -15.58 9.49
CA ILE A 13 8.52 -14.87 8.25
C ILE A 13 9.47 -15.39 7.17
N ALA A 14 8.91 -15.79 6.03
CA ALA A 14 9.72 -16.13 4.87
C ALA A 14 10.42 -14.88 4.33
N GLU A 15 11.56 -15.09 3.68
CA GLU A 15 12.27 -14.04 2.96
C GLU A 15 11.44 -13.52 1.78
N LEU A 16 11.87 -12.39 1.25
CA LEU A 16 11.13 -11.68 0.21
C LEU A 16 11.02 -12.45 -1.11
N ASP A 17 11.89 -13.44 -1.35
CA ASP A 17 11.81 -14.37 -2.49
C ASP A 17 10.51 -15.21 -2.48
N ALA A 18 9.83 -15.32 -1.34
CA ALA A 18 8.55 -16.02 -1.24
C ALA A 18 7.47 -15.42 -2.16
N VAL A 19 7.57 -14.13 -2.52
CA VAL A 19 6.65 -13.47 -3.46
C VAL A 19 6.71 -14.09 -4.85
N ASP A 20 7.82 -14.74 -5.23
CA ASP A 20 8.00 -15.36 -6.55
C ASP A 20 7.12 -16.61 -6.70
N ARG A 21 6.60 -17.14 -5.59
CA ARG A 21 5.76 -18.35 -5.52
C ARG A 21 4.33 -18.04 -5.10
N ALA A 22 4.10 -16.93 -4.41
CA ALA A 22 2.81 -16.59 -3.78
C ALA A 22 1.69 -16.30 -4.80
N GLY A 23 0.51 -16.93 -4.70
CA GLY A 23 -0.62 -16.61 -5.58
C GLY A 23 -1.28 -15.25 -5.27
N THR A 24 -1.09 -14.73 -4.06
CA THR A 24 -1.58 -13.43 -3.60
C THR A 24 -0.50 -12.76 -2.77
N VAL A 25 -0.28 -11.46 -3.00
CA VAL A 25 0.63 -10.62 -2.22
C VAL A 25 -0.17 -9.49 -1.59
N ILE A 26 -0.06 -9.38 -0.26
CA ILE A 26 -0.74 -8.37 0.53
C ILE A 26 0.27 -7.30 0.93
N VAL A 27 -0.02 -6.04 0.62
CA VAL A 27 0.79 -4.87 0.99
C VAL A 27 0.09 -4.15 2.15
N PRO A 28 0.52 -4.40 3.40
CA PRO A 28 -0.17 -3.88 4.58
C PRO A 28 0.11 -2.40 4.82
N ASN A 29 -0.61 -1.84 5.80
CA ASN A 29 -0.39 -0.48 6.24
C ASN A 29 1.02 -0.29 6.83
N ARG A 30 1.55 0.91 6.67
CA ARG A 30 2.78 1.38 7.32
C ARG A 30 2.53 2.58 8.22
N PRO A 31 3.29 2.73 9.32
CA PRO A 31 3.20 3.89 10.19
C PRO A 31 3.72 5.18 9.54
N ASP A 32 4.57 5.05 8.52
CA ASP A 32 5.34 6.10 7.87
C ASP A 32 5.14 6.12 6.33
N PRO A 33 3.91 6.29 5.83
CA PRO A 33 3.59 6.00 4.43
C PRO A 33 4.18 6.95 3.39
N GLU A 34 4.64 8.13 3.82
CA GLU A 34 5.31 9.11 2.96
C GLU A 34 6.83 8.84 2.83
N THR A 35 7.36 7.94 3.67
CA THR A 35 8.77 7.51 3.59
C THR A 35 8.90 6.47 2.49
N GLU A 36 9.92 6.65 1.65
CA GLU A 36 10.15 5.74 0.53
C GLU A 36 10.42 4.31 1.03
N PRO A 37 9.73 3.29 0.50
CA PRO A 37 10.00 1.90 0.84
C PRO A 37 11.40 1.47 0.37
N ASP A 38 11.92 0.41 0.99
CA ASP A 38 13.16 -0.22 0.52
C ASP A 38 12.99 -0.71 -0.92
N SER A 39 13.97 -0.44 -1.79
CA SER A 39 13.97 -0.87 -3.19
C SER A 39 13.74 -2.37 -3.34
N ALA A 40 14.27 -3.20 -2.42
CA ALA A 40 14.04 -4.64 -2.45
C ALA A 40 12.55 -4.98 -2.36
N VAL A 41 11.80 -4.26 -1.52
CA VAL A 41 10.33 -4.42 -1.36
C VAL A 41 9.60 -4.00 -2.62
N LEU A 42 10.00 -2.88 -3.23
CA LEU A 42 9.41 -2.40 -4.48
C LEU A 42 9.64 -3.42 -5.61
N ASP A 43 10.87 -3.92 -5.75
CA ASP A 43 11.23 -4.94 -6.74
C ASP A 43 10.43 -6.23 -6.55
N ALA A 44 10.21 -6.64 -5.31
CA ALA A 44 9.43 -7.83 -4.98
C ALA A 44 7.95 -7.69 -5.37
N ILE A 45 7.36 -6.51 -5.14
CA ILE A 45 5.99 -6.20 -5.57
C ILE A 45 5.92 -6.19 -7.10
N GLY A 46 6.90 -5.56 -7.76
CA GLY A 46 7.00 -5.52 -9.22
C GLY A 46 7.10 -6.92 -9.84
N ARG A 47 7.93 -7.81 -9.28
CA ARG A 47 8.03 -9.21 -9.73
C ARG A 47 6.71 -9.97 -9.57
N ALA A 48 6.00 -9.74 -8.46
CA ALA A 48 4.70 -10.37 -8.22
C ALA A 48 3.64 -9.90 -9.24
N ASP A 49 3.56 -8.60 -9.53
CA ASP A 49 2.64 -8.06 -10.54
C ASP A 49 2.98 -8.54 -11.95
N ALA A 50 4.26 -8.53 -12.33
CA ALA A 50 4.72 -9.00 -13.64
C ALA A 50 4.37 -10.48 -13.91
N ARG A 51 4.31 -11.30 -12.85
CA ARG A 51 3.87 -12.69 -12.93
C ARG A 51 2.34 -12.86 -12.97
N GLY A 52 1.59 -11.80 -12.70
CA GLY A 52 0.13 -11.83 -12.59
C GLY A 52 -0.39 -12.34 -11.24
N ALA A 53 0.40 -12.23 -10.17
CA ALA A 53 -0.10 -12.52 -8.83
C ALA A 53 -1.17 -11.51 -8.41
N ARG A 54 -2.11 -11.94 -7.56
CA ARG A 54 -3.12 -11.02 -7.04
C ARG A 54 -2.50 -10.07 -6.03
N LEU A 55 -2.48 -8.77 -6.35
CA LEU A 55 -2.06 -7.73 -5.42
C LEU A 55 -3.25 -7.18 -4.63
N VAL A 56 -3.07 -7.03 -3.31
CA VAL A 56 -4.05 -6.42 -2.41
C VAL A 56 -3.33 -5.45 -1.49
N SER A 57 -3.70 -4.16 -1.49
CA SER A 57 -3.25 -3.18 -0.50
C SER A 57 -4.39 -2.80 0.43
N PHE A 58 -4.07 -2.36 1.64
CA PHE A 58 -5.06 -1.75 2.54
C PHE A 58 -4.49 -0.56 3.33
N CYS A 59 -5.38 0.39 3.63
CA CYS A 59 -5.06 1.61 4.37
C CYS A 59 -3.93 2.40 3.70
N THR A 60 -2.77 2.50 4.33
CA THR A 60 -1.61 3.23 3.80
C THR A 60 -0.65 2.36 2.98
N GLY A 61 -0.88 1.05 2.88
CA GLY A 61 -0.08 0.16 2.03
C GLY A 61 -0.19 0.50 0.54
N THR A 62 -1.22 1.25 0.15
CA THR A 62 -1.40 1.75 -1.22
C THR A 62 -0.24 2.67 -1.64
N PHE A 63 0.42 3.39 -0.73
CA PHE A 63 1.63 4.19 -1.06
C PHE A 63 2.79 3.32 -1.53
N THR A 64 3.04 2.19 -0.85
CA THR A 64 4.09 1.26 -1.23
C THR A 64 3.79 0.59 -2.58
N ALA A 65 2.52 0.22 -2.82
CA ALA A 65 2.12 -0.31 -4.12
C ALA A 65 2.20 0.75 -5.24
N ALA A 66 1.90 2.02 -4.95
CA ALA A 66 2.04 3.11 -5.92
C ALA A 66 3.51 3.39 -6.24
N ALA A 67 4.39 3.40 -5.23
CA ALA A 67 5.83 3.54 -5.40
C ALA A 67 6.45 2.42 -6.25
N ALA A 68 5.88 1.21 -6.19
CA ALA A 68 6.28 0.08 -7.04
C ALA A 68 5.80 0.20 -8.50
N GLY A 69 4.99 1.22 -8.84
CA GLY A 69 4.48 1.45 -10.21
C GLY A 69 3.36 0.49 -10.65
N VAL A 70 2.94 -0.43 -9.79
CA VAL A 70 1.96 -1.48 -10.14
C VAL A 70 0.50 -1.00 -10.16
N LEU A 71 0.27 0.26 -9.78
CA LEU A 71 -1.06 0.88 -9.70
C LEU A 71 -1.37 1.83 -10.86
N ASP A 72 -0.43 2.06 -11.78
CA ASP A 72 -0.61 2.99 -12.89
C ASP A 72 -1.81 2.58 -13.75
N GLY A 73 -2.70 3.54 -14.02
CA GLY A 73 -3.93 3.30 -14.78
C GLY A 73 -5.01 2.47 -14.06
N ARG A 74 -4.79 2.07 -12.79
CA ARG A 74 -5.78 1.34 -11.98
C ARG A 74 -6.54 2.29 -11.06
N ARG A 75 -7.81 1.97 -10.81
CA ARG A 75 -8.62 2.62 -9.77
C ARG A 75 -8.26 2.04 -8.42
N VAL A 76 -7.91 2.90 -7.47
CA VAL A 76 -7.47 2.48 -6.13
C VAL A 76 -8.16 3.32 -5.06
N THR A 77 -8.15 2.83 -3.83
CA THR A 77 -8.55 3.61 -2.66
C THR A 77 -7.45 3.56 -1.61
N THR A 78 -7.44 4.55 -0.73
CA THR A 78 -6.48 4.68 0.37
C THR A 78 -7.23 5.13 1.62
N HIS A 79 -6.56 5.15 2.76
CA HIS A 79 -7.16 5.71 3.96
C HIS A 79 -7.48 7.20 3.74
N TRP A 80 -8.73 7.61 4.00
CA TRP A 80 -9.25 8.97 3.71
C TRP A 80 -8.35 10.11 4.18
N ARG A 81 -7.78 10.00 5.40
CA ARG A 81 -6.83 10.99 5.95
C ARG A 81 -5.61 11.25 5.05
N TRP A 82 -5.22 10.26 4.26
CA TRP A 82 -4.03 10.27 3.40
C TRP A 82 -4.37 10.48 1.92
N ALA A 83 -5.65 10.71 1.56
CA ALA A 83 -6.08 10.84 0.17
C ALA A 83 -5.39 12.01 -0.55
N ASP A 84 -5.33 13.18 0.10
CA ASP A 84 -4.71 14.38 -0.47
C ASP A 84 -3.20 14.19 -0.67
N ALA A 85 -2.52 13.68 0.37
CA ALA A 85 -1.09 13.39 0.33
C ALA A 85 -0.75 12.33 -0.73
N PHE A 86 -1.59 11.31 -0.87
CA PHE A 86 -1.44 10.27 -1.89
C PHE A 86 -1.55 10.85 -3.30
N THR A 87 -2.59 11.63 -3.56
CA THR A 87 -2.85 12.24 -4.88
C THR A 87 -1.73 13.21 -5.27
N ALA A 88 -1.20 13.97 -4.31
CA ALA A 88 -0.08 14.88 -4.55
C ALA A 88 1.21 14.14 -4.93
N ARG A 89 1.46 12.97 -4.32
CA ARG A 89 2.69 12.19 -4.53
C ARG A 89 2.62 11.23 -5.73
N HIS A 90 1.43 10.73 -6.05
CA HIS A 90 1.20 9.77 -7.13
C HIS A 90 0.10 10.26 -8.09
N PRO A 91 0.34 11.37 -8.85
CA PRO A 91 -0.67 11.98 -9.71
C PRO A 91 -1.11 11.11 -10.90
N GLN A 92 -0.35 10.06 -11.23
CA GLN A 92 -0.68 9.10 -12.29
C GLN A 92 -1.65 8.00 -11.83
N VAL A 93 -1.85 7.86 -10.51
CA VAL A 93 -2.73 6.84 -9.94
C VAL A 93 -4.12 7.41 -9.76
N HIS A 94 -5.13 6.71 -10.28
CA HIS A 94 -6.53 7.14 -10.17
C HIS A 94 -7.08 6.77 -8.78
N LEU A 95 -7.01 7.71 -7.85
CA LEU A 95 -7.59 7.57 -6.53
C LEU A 95 -9.11 7.78 -6.58
N ASP A 96 -9.87 6.79 -6.10
CA ASP A 96 -11.31 6.85 -5.87
C ASP A 96 -11.58 7.10 -4.37
N PRO A 97 -12.06 8.30 -3.98
CA PRO A 97 -12.17 8.71 -2.58
C PRO A 97 -13.40 8.13 -1.83
N MET A 98 -14.04 7.07 -2.32
CA MET A 98 -15.35 6.55 -1.85
C MET A 98 -15.47 6.07 -0.38
N CYS A 99 -14.46 6.19 0.48
CA CYS A 99 -14.58 5.78 1.89
C CYS A 99 -14.59 6.99 2.84
N CYS A 100 -15.80 7.42 3.23
CA CYS A 100 -16.17 8.51 4.14
C CYS A 100 -16.27 9.93 3.56
N SER A 101 -17.24 10.18 2.66
CA SER A 101 -17.93 11.48 2.64
C SER A 101 -18.93 11.54 3.81
N SER A 102 -18.53 12.05 4.97
CA SER A 102 -19.51 12.50 5.98
C SER A 102 -20.10 13.83 5.53
N THR A 103 -20.92 13.81 4.48
CA THR A 103 -21.82 14.92 4.17
C THR A 103 -23.14 14.62 4.86
N THR A 104 -23.32 15.16 6.06
CA THR A 104 -24.67 15.29 6.64
C THR A 104 -25.40 16.36 5.81
N PRO A 105 -26.55 16.10 5.18
CA PRO A 105 -27.36 17.16 4.59
C PRO A 105 -27.90 18.02 5.73
N GLY A 106 -27.64 19.32 5.68
CA GLY A 106 -28.34 20.33 6.48
C GLY A 106 -29.70 20.66 5.89
#